data_AF-A0A936MD25-F1
#
_entry.id   AF-A0A936MD25-F1
#
_cell.length_a   1.000
_cell.length_b   1.000
_cell.length_c   1.000
_cell.angle_alpha   90.00
_cell.angle_beta   90.00
_cell.angle_gamma   90.00
#
_symmetry.space_group_name_H-M   'P 1'
#
loop_
_entity.id
_entity.type
_entity.pdbx_description
1 polymer ?
#
loop_
_entity_poly.entity_id
_entity_poly.type
_entity_poly.pdbx_seq_one_letter_code
_entity_poly.pdbx_strand_id
1 'polypeptide(L)'
;MAHRTQSDTATKLIQLSKVSKDSPKYKFGSLASLLNEEYFRTCYAELPRKKALGIDGVSVEEYGESLEANLSGLVERMKSMSYRPQAVRKKEIPKERGGTRIGHSLDRGQDSPGKEYPRY
;
A
#
# COMPACT_ATOMS: atom_id res chain seq x y z
N MET A 1 11.87 -25.06 -24.37
CA MET A 1 11.62 -23.60 -24.30
C MET A 1 11.87 -23.16 -22.87
N ALA A 2 12.86 -22.29 -22.64
CA ALA A 2 13.25 -21.88 -21.29
C ALA A 2 12.14 -21.03 -20.67
N HIS A 3 11.46 -21.56 -19.65
CA HIS A 3 10.55 -20.77 -18.84
C HIS A 3 11.38 -19.66 -18.19
N ARG A 4 11.14 -18.42 -18.63
CA ARG A 4 11.62 -17.19 -17.99
C ARG A 4 11.28 -17.32 -16.51
N THR A 5 12.28 -17.57 -15.67
CA THR A 5 12.14 -17.52 -14.22
C THR A 5 11.73 -16.09 -13.88
N GLN A 6 10.46 -15.89 -13.55
CA GLN A 6 10.00 -14.60 -13.05
C GLN A 6 10.67 -14.41 -11.70
N SER A 7 11.63 -13.49 -11.61
CA SER A 7 12.19 -13.08 -10.33
C SER A 7 11.08 -12.47 -9.46
N ASP A 8 11.16 -12.74 -8.16
CA ASP A 8 10.25 -12.19 -7.15
C ASP A 8 10.22 -10.65 -7.21
N THR A 9 9.05 -10.07 -6.97
CA THR A 9 8.81 -8.63 -6.99
C THR A 9 9.72 -7.90 -6.01
N ALA A 10 9.99 -8.49 -4.84
CA ALA A 10 10.96 -7.94 -3.89
C ALA A 10 12.36 -7.77 -4.51
N THR A 11 12.82 -8.78 -5.26
CA THR A 11 14.13 -8.74 -5.93
C THR A 11 14.17 -7.68 -7.02
N LYS A 12 13.10 -7.55 -7.80
CA LYS A 12 13.00 -6.52 -8.85
C LYS A 12 13.04 -5.10 -8.26
N LEU A 13 12.39 -4.89 -7.11
CA LEU A 13 12.40 -3.59 -6.41
C LEU A 13 13.80 -3.23 -5.89
N ILE A 14 14.56 -4.20 -5.39
CA ILE A 14 15.96 -3.99 -4.97
C ILE A 14 16.82 -3.57 -6.18
N GLN A 15 16.66 -4.26 -7.31
CA GLN A 15 17.37 -3.91 -8.54
C GLN A 15 16.98 -2.52 -9.05
N LEU A 16 15.69 -2.19 -9.02
CA LEU A 16 15.18 -0.86 -9.38
C LEU A 16 15.80 0.24 -8.52
N SER A 17 15.87 0.01 -7.19
CA SER A 17 16.48 0.94 -6.24
C SER A 17 17.96 1.16 -6.55
N LYS A 18 18.70 0.09 -6.85
CA LYS A 18 20.10 0.18 -7.26
C LYS A 18 20.27 0.99 -8.54
N VAL A 19 19.52 0.67 -9.59
CA VAL A 19 19.58 1.38 -10.88
C VAL A 19 19.20 2.86 -10.73
N SER A 20 18.20 3.16 -9.89
CA SER A 20 17.79 4.54 -9.62
C SER A 20 18.88 5.37 -8.94
N LYS A 21 19.68 4.74 -8.07
CA LYS A 21 20.84 5.38 -7.41
C LYS A 21 22.01 5.56 -8.37
N ASP A 22 22.35 4.51 -9.13
CA ASP A 22 23.53 4.47 -9.98
C ASP A 22 23.33 5.28 -11.28
N SER A 23 22.09 5.47 -11.73
CA SER A 23 21.76 6.10 -13.01
C SER A 23 20.51 6.99 -12.92
N PRO A 24 20.64 8.23 -12.38
CA PRO A 24 19.48 9.11 -12.16
C PRO A 24 18.80 9.59 -13.45
N LYS A 25 19.46 9.48 -14.61
CA LYS A 25 18.89 9.82 -15.92
C LYS A 25 18.12 8.65 -16.58
N TYR A 26 18.18 7.44 -15.99
CA TYR A 26 17.54 6.26 -16.54
C TYR A 26 16.02 6.36 -16.43
N LYS A 27 15.30 6.07 -17.52
CA LYS A 27 13.83 6.05 -17.56
C LYS A 27 13.33 4.61 -17.55
N PHE A 28 12.65 4.24 -16.48
CA PHE A 28 11.97 2.94 -16.40
C PHE A 28 10.76 2.92 -17.34
N GLY A 29 10.60 1.85 -18.12
CA GLY A 29 9.51 1.73 -19.09
C GLY A 29 8.13 1.55 -18.45
N SER A 30 7.99 0.61 -17.51
CA SER A 30 6.73 0.40 -16.79
C SER A 30 6.96 -0.20 -15.41
N LEU A 31 6.63 0.56 -14.37
CA LEU A 31 6.64 0.07 -12.99
C LEU A 31 5.43 -0.83 -12.69
N ALA A 32 4.32 -0.68 -13.42
CA ALA A 32 3.15 -1.53 -13.26
C ALA A 32 3.44 -3.01 -13.57
N SER A 33 4.47 -3.29 -14.38
CA SER A 33 4.94 -4.65 -14.64
C SER A 33 5.51 -5.37 -13.41
N LEU A 34 5.89 -4.61 -12.38
CA LEU A 34 6.38 -5.13 -11.11
C LEU A 34 5.23 -5.56 -10.19
N LEU A 35 4.01 -5.12 -10.47
CA LEU A 35 2.83 -5.38 -9.65
C LEU A 35 2.09 -6.63 -10.17
N ASN A 36 1.90 -7.57 -9.27
CA ASN A 36 1.37 -8.89 -9.52
C ASN A 36 0.49 -9.32 -8.33
N GLU A 37 -0.41 -10.25 -8.60
CA GLU A 37 -1.40 -10.71 -7.62
C GLU A 37 -0.73 -11.29 -6.37
N GLU A 38 0.34 -12.07 -6.54
CA GLU A 38 1.15 -12.62 -5.43
C GLU A 38 1.70 -11.53 -4.50
N TYR A 39 2.23 -10.44 -5.07
CA TYR A 39 2.73 -9.32 -4.28
C TYR A 39 1.60 -8.68 -3.46
N PHE A 40 0.43 -8.46 -4.07
CA PHE A 40 -0.70 -7.90 -3.35
C PHE A 40 -1.32 -8.85 -2.32
N ARG A 41 -1.25 -10.17 -2.53
CA ARG A 41 -1.64 -11.17 -1.51
C ARG A 41 -0.76 -11.04 -0.27
N THR A 42 0.56 -10.90 -0.44
CA THR A 42 1.48 -10.67 0.67
C THR A 42 1.16 -9.36 1.39
N CYS A 43 0.96 -8.27 0.65
CA CYS A 43 0.54 -6.99 1.25
C CYS A 43 -0.78 -7.10 2.02
N TYR A 44 -1.76 -7.85 1.51
CA TYR A 44 -3.02 -8.08 2.18
C TYR A 44 -2.85 -8.88 3.49
N ALA A 45 -1.93 -9.83 3.53
CA ALA A 45 -1.62 -10.58 4.75
C ALA A 45 -1.01 -9.69 5.84
N GLU A 46 -0.18 -8.72 5.46
CA GLU A 46 0.46 -7.76 6.37
C GLU A 46 -0.48 -6.66 6.88
N LEU A 47 -1.66 -6.47 6.26
CA LEU A 47 -2.60 -5.44 6.66
C LEU A 47 -3.21 -5.73 8.05
N PRO A 48 -3.17 -4.75 8.98
CA PRO A 48 -3.82 -4.91 10.27
C PRO A 48 -5.33 -4.93 10.09
N ARG A 49 -5.94 -6.02 10.57
CA ARG A 49 -7.38 -6.33 10.50
C ARG A 49 -8.26 -5.29 11.18
N LYS A 50 -7.83 -4.77 12.33
CA LYS A 50 -8.59 -3.80 13.14
C LYS A 50 -8.44 -2.35 12.66
N LYS A 51 -8.22 -2.09 11.37
CA LYS A 51 -8.14 -0.73 10.84
C LYS A 51 -9.55 -0.13 10.70
N ALA A 52 -9.62 1.20 10.82
CA ALA A 52 -10.86 1.92 10.57
C ALA A 52 -11.32 1.73 9.12
N LEU A 53 -12.62 1.47 8.94
CA LEU A 53 -13.27 1.33 7.64
C LEU A 53 -13.06 2.60 6.79
N GLY A 54 -12.90 2.42 5.48
CA GLY A 54 -12.76 3.50 4.51
C GLY A 54 -14.05 4.31 4.32
N ILE A 55 -14.07 5.14 3.27
CA ILE A 55 -15.31 5.82 2.84
C ILE A 55 -16.30 4.82 2.24
N ASP A 56 -15.78 3.77 1.62
CA ASP A 56 -16.52 2.64 1.07
C ASP A 56 -17.17 1.74 2.13
N GLY A 57 -16.76 1.86 3.41
CA GLY A 57 -17.30 1.07 4.51
C GLY A 57 -16.88 -0.40 4.51
N VAL A 58 -16.08 -0.82 3.52
CA VAL A 58 -15.65 -2.22 3.36
C VAL A 58 -14.56 -2.55 4.38
N SER A 59 -14.76 -3.65 5.11
CA SER A 59 -13.75 -4.15 6.06
C SER A 59 -12.63 -4.92 5.35
N VAL A 60 -11.49 -5.09 6.01
CA VAL A 60 -10.40 -5.88 5.42
C VAL A 60 -10.86 -7.33 5.22
N GLU A 61 -11.69 -7.84 6.12
CA GLU A 61 -12.29 -9.16 6.09
C GLU A 61 -13.26 -9.31 4.91
N GLU A 62 -14.16 -8.35 4.73
CA GLU A 62 -15.14 -8.33 3.63
C GLU A 62 -14.45 -8.21 2.26
N TYR A 63 -13.40 -7.39 2.17
CA TYR A 63 -12.55 -7.35 0.97
C TYR A 63 -11.91 -8.73 0.67
N GLY A 64 -11.63 -9.50 1.72
CA GLY A 64 -11.06 -10.84 1.67
C GLY A 64 -12.00 -11.92 1.15
N GLU A 65 -13.32 -11.74 1.22
CA GLU A 65 -14.29 -12.74 0.77
C GLU A 65 -14.16 -13.05 -0.73
N SER A 66 -13.84 -12.03 -1.51
CA SER A 66 -13.55 -12.13 -2.95
C SER A 66 -12.11 -11.71 -3.27
N LEU A 67 -11.16 -12.11 -2.43
CA LEU A 67 -9.77 -11.64 -2.49
C LEU A 67 -9.18 -11.78 -3.90
N GLU A 68 -9.28 -12.96 -4.52
CA GLU A 68 -8.67 -13.20 -5.83
C GLU A 68 -9.23 -12.32 -6.94
N ALA A 69 -10.56 -12.20 -7.02
CA ALA A 69 -11.21 -11.35 -8.01
C ALA A 69 -10.85 -9.86 -7.79
N ASN A 70 -10.80 -9.44 -6.53
CA ASN A 70 -10.43 -8.07 -6.16
C ASN A 70 -8.98 -7.74 -6.52
N LEU A 71 -8.04 -8.66 -6.28
CA LEU A 71 -6.62 -8.49 -6.61
C LEU A 71 -6.39 -8.51 -8.13
N SER A 72 -7.02 -9.44 -8.84
CA SER A 72 -6.89 -9.53 -10.30
C SER A 72 -7.42 -8.27 -10.98
N GLY A 73 -8.61 -7.81 -10.59
CA GLY A 73 -9.19 -6.55 -11.08
C GLY A 73 -8.35 -5.32 -10.71
N LEU A 74 -7.71 -5.31 -9.53
CA LEU A 74 -6.79 -4.24 -9.14
C LEU A 74 -5.54 -4.21 -10.04
N VAL A 75 -4.93 -5.37 -10.28
CA VAL A 75 -3.75 -5.50 -11.16
C VAL A 75 -4.08 -5.05 -12.58
N GLU A 76 -5.25 -5.45 -13.09
CA GLU A 76 -5.72 -5.02 -14.42
C GLU A 76 -5.92 -3.50 -14.49
N ARG A 77 -6.59 -2.90 -13.49
CA ARG A 77 -6.77 -1.45 -13.41
C ARG A 77 -5.45 -0.69 -13.32
N MET A 78 -4.47 -1.23 -12.59
CA MET A 78 -3.14 -0.63 -12.49
C MET A 78 -2.36 -0.72 -13.80
N LYS A 79 -2.40 -1.87 -14.48
CA LYS A 79 -1.73 -2.05 -15.77
C LYS A 79 -2.36 -1.23 -16.90
N SER A 80 -3.68 -1.06 -16.86
CA SER A 80 -4.42 -0.19 -17.80
C SER A 80 -4.40 1.30 -17.42
N MET A 81 -3.71 1.66 -16.33
CA MET A 81 -3.65 3.04 -15.80
C MET A 81 -5.03 3.66 -15.47
N SER A 82 -6.06 2.82 -15.34
CA SER A 82 -7.45 3.20 -15.08
C SER A 82 -7.80 3.21 -13.59
N TYR A 83 -6.89 2.76 -12.72
CA TYR A 83 -7.08 2.81 -11.28
C TYR A 83 -7.31 4.25 -10.78
N ARG A 84 -8.39 4.44 -10.01
CA ARG A 84 -8.75 5.71 -9.37
C ARG A 84 -9.01 5.44 -7.87
N PRO A 85 -8.09 5.85 -6.98
CA PRO A 85 -8.28 5.64 -5.55
C PRO A 85 -9.41 6.52 -5.02
N GLN A 86 -10.18 5.98 -4.08
CA GLN A 86 -11.23 6.74 -3.38
C GLN A 86 -10.62 7.79 -2.45
N ALA A 87 -11.38 8.84 -2.16
CA ALA A 87 -10.96 9.87 -1.22
C ALA A 87 -10.70 9.28 0.17
N VAL A 88 -9.75 9.86 0.91
CA VAL A 88 -9.41 9.39 2.27
C VAL A 88 -10.40 9.98 3.28
N ARG A 89 -10.94 9.13 4.17
CA ARG A 89 -11.81 9.58 5.27
C ARG A 89 -11.01 10.41 6.27
N LYS A 90 -11.43 11.65 6.51
CA LYS A 90 -10.84 12.54 7.52
C LYS A 90 -11.54 12.31 8.87
N LYS A 91 -10.78 12.02 9.92
CA LYS A 91 -11.27 12.02 11.31
C LYS A 91 -10.40 12.99 12.09
N GLU A 92 -11.02 13.96 12.76
CA GLU A 92 -10.27 14.88 13.63
C GLU A 92 -9.80 14.11 14.86
N ILE A 93 -8.48 14.15 15.11
CA ILE A 93 -7.86 13.52 16.27
C ILE A 93 -7.33 14.66 17.16
N PRO A 94 -7.99 14.95 18.29
CA PRO A 94 -7.51 15.96 19.22
C PRO A 94 -6.17 15.53 19.83
N LYS A 95 -5.21 16.45 19.92
CA LYS A 95 -3.95 16.21 20.66
C LYS A 95 -4.03 16.83 22.05
N GLU A 96 -3.32 16.24 23.00
CA GLU A 96 -3.30 16.63 24.42
C GLU A 96 -2.79 18.06 24.71
N ARG A 97 -2.03 18.70 23.80
CA ARG A 97 -1.56 20.09 23.94
C ARG A 97 -2.12 21.02 22.85
N GLY A 98 -3.45 21.04 22.69
CA GLY A 98 -4.17 22.15 22.07
C GLY A 98 -4.01 22.36 20.55
N GLY A 99 -3.45 21.38 19.82
CA GLY A 99 -3.32 21.45 18.36
C GLY A 99 -4.02 20.28 17.66
N THR A 100 -4.85 20.56 16.65
CA THR A 100 -5.47 19.52 15.83
C THR A 100 -4.46 18.95 14.85
N ARG A 101 -4.25 17.63 14.85
CA ARG A 101 -3.66 16.97 13.69
C ARG A 101 -4.79 16.42 12.85
N ILE A 102 -4.84 16.80 11.58
CA ILE A 102 -5.61 16.07 10.58
C ILE A 102 -4.94 14.70 10.47
N GLY A 103 -5.40 13.75 11.27
CA GLY A 103 -4.99 12.37 11.18
C GLY A 103 -5.78 11.72 10.05
N HIS A 104 -5.09 11.06 9.12
CA HIS A 104 -5.73 9.98 8.38
C HIS A 104 -6.16 8.94 9.42
N SER A 105 -7.43 8.53 9.40
CA SER A 105 -8.01 7.71 10.47
C SER A 105 -7.31 6.35 10.59
N LEU A 106 -6.31 6.29 11.46
CA LEU A 106 -5.88 5.08 12.13
C LEU A 106 -6.42 5.21 13.55
N ASP A 107 -7.61 4.65 13.75
CA ASP A 107 -8.23 4.49 15.06
C ASP A 107 -7.36 3.51 15.86
N ARG A 108 -6.34 4.03 16.55
CA ARG A 108 -5.61 3.29 17.56
C ARG A 108 -6.44 3.34 18.83
N GLY A 109 -7.05 2.21 19.19
CA GLY A 109 -7.32 1.93 20.60
C GLY A 109 -6.02 2.10 21.39
N GLN A 110 -6.12 2.80 22.53
CA GLN A 110 -5.07 2.99 23.54
C GLN A 110 -4.53 1.60 23.96
N ASP A 111 -3.23 1.34 24.11
CA ASP A 111 -2.21 1.97 24.96
C ASP A 111 -0.81 1.77 24.36
N SER A 112 0.09 2.77 24.47
CA SER A 112 1.57 2.59 24.63
C SER A 112 2.32 3.94 24.61
N PRO A 113 3.39 4.10 25.43
CA PRO A 113 4.00 5.37 25.78
C PRO A 113 4.88 5.96 24.66
N GLY A 114 5.13 7.28 24.78
CA GLY A 114 5.73 8.16 23.78
C GLY A 114 6.90 7.58 23.00
N LYS A 115 6.76 7.55 21.67
CA LYS A 115 7.88 7.46 20.73
C LYS A 115 8.06 8.83 20.09
N GLU A 116 9.09 9.53 20.54
CA GLU A 116 9.62 10.73 19.91
C GLU A 116 10.29 10.31 18.59
N TYR A 117 9.75 10.78 17.46
CA TYR A 117 10.38 10.56 16.16
C TYR A 117 11.26 11.76 15.83
N PRO A 118 12.55 11.55 15.50
CA PRO A 118 13.45 12.64 15.17
C PRO A 118 12.92 13.38 13.94
N ARG A 119 12.92 14.71 14.04
CA ARG A 119 12.63 15.63 12.94
C ARG A 119 13.90 15.73 12.11
N TYR A 120 13.85 15.31 10.85
CA TYR A 120 14.81 15.73 9.85
C TYR A 120 14.60 17.21 9.54
#